data_AF-A0A2A4VVV5-F1
#
_entry.id   AF-A0A2A4VVV5-F1
#
_cell.length_a   1.000
_cell.length_b   1.000
_cell.length_c   1.000
_cell.angle_alpha   90.00
_cell.angle_beta   90.00
_cell.angle_gamma   90.00
#
_symmetry.space_group_name_H-M   'P 1'
#
loop_
_entity.id
_entity.type
_entity.pdbx_description
1 polymer ?
#
loop_
_entity_poly.entity_id
_entity_poly.type
_entity_poly.pdbx_seq_one_letter_code
_entity_poly.pdbx_strand_id
1 'polypeptide(L)'
;MFSKTFTDPQGVTHTNAVFKVANANYNVNTDENFHFDLGTNTPTTSNTGNNSLNYRMYYWPNQASLDNGNLPYVLANSNSNELGEIHYVNNLDATYDALTAEAKAEKHCQAIVLV
;
A
#
# COMPACT_ATOMS: atom_id res chain seq x y z
N MET A 1 3.40 -5.98 10.55
CA MET A 1 2.05 -6.33 11.06
C MET A 1 1.64 -5.23 12.02
N PHE A 2 0.35 -4.89 12.11
CA PHE A 2 -0.12 -3.88 13.07
C PHE A 2 -1.48 -4.26 13.68
N SER A 3 -1.89 -3.53 14.71
CA SER A 3 -3.21 -3.68 15.32
C SER A 3 -3.94 -2.35 15.41
N LYS A 4 -5.26 -2.36 15.20
CA LYS A 4 -6.10 -1.16 15.23
C LYS A 4 -7.52 -1.52 15.66
N THR A 5 -8.24 -0.57 16.27
CA THR A 5 -9.69 -0.69 16.39
C THR A 5 -10.33 -0.61 15.00
N PHE A 6 -11.22 -1.56 14.70
CA PHE A 6 -11.82 -1.70 13.37
C PHE A 6 -13.25 -2.23 13.49
N THR A 7 -14.19 -1.62 12.79
CA THR A 7 -15.56 -2.13 12.62
C THR A 7 -15.62 -2.87 11.30
N ASP A 8 -15.88 -4.18 11.36
CA ASP A 8 -15.96 -5.01 10.16
C ASP A 8 -17.23 -4.74 9.33
N PRO A 9 -17.32 -5.27 8.10
CA PRO A 9 -18.52 -5.09 7.26
C PRO A 9 -19.80 -5.68 7.85
N GLN A 10 -19.71 -6.56 8.85
CA GLN A 10 -20.86 -7.11 9.57
C GLN A 10 -21.34 -6.17 10.71
N GLY A 11 -20.62 -5.07 10.95
CA GLY A 11 -20.93 -4.07 11.96
C GLY A 11 -20.34 -4.39 13.34
N VAL A 12 -19.47 -5.41 13.46
CA VAL A 12 -18.84 -5.78 14.72
C VAL A 12 -17.56 -4.97 14.90
N THR A 13 -17.44 -4.30 16.04
CA THR A 13 -16.23 -3.54 16.39
C THR A 13 -15.24 -4.40 17.16
N HIS A 14 -14.06 -4.56 16.59
CA HIS A 14 -12.91 -5.25 17.16
C HIS A 14 -11.93 -4.20 17.68
N THR A 15 -11.71 -4.12 18.99
CA THR A 15 -10.86 -3.07 19.60
C THR A 15 -9.37 -3.25 19.31
N ASN A 16 -8.95 -4.48 19.00
CA ASN A 16 -7.56 -4.87 18.77
C ASN A 16 -7.41 -5.81 17.55
N ALA A 17 -8.14 -5.54 16.46
CA ALA A 17 -7.99 -6.29 15.22
C ALA A 17 -6.54 -6.25 14.74
N VAL A 18 -6.04 -7.41 14.29
CA VAL A 18 -4.67 -7.57 13.79
C VAL A 18 -4.70 -7.60 12.28
N PHE A 19 -3.83 -6.82 11.64
CA PHE A 19 -3.73 -6.68 10.20
C PHE A 19 -2.35 -7.14 9.73
N LYS A 20 -2.33 -7.94 8.67
CA LYS A 20 -1.10 -8.46 8.08
C LYS A 20 -1.14 -8.41 6.56
N VAL A 21 -0.03 -8.01 5.96
CA VAL A 21 0.15 -8.04 4.50
C VAL A 21 0.21 -9.51 4.06
N ALA A 22 -0.68 -9.88 3.15
CA ALA A 22 -0.70 -11.21 2.53
C ALA A 22 0.27 -11.26 1.34
N ASN A 23 0.25 -10.23 0.51
CA ASN A 23 1.23 -9.98 -0.54
C ASN A 23 1.33 -8.47 -0.79
N ALA A 24 2.50 -8.03 -1.24
CA ALA A 24 2.71 -6.67 -1.71
C ALA A 24 3.72 -6.69 -2.87
N ASN A 25 3.43 -5.89 -3.88
CA ASN A 25 4.33 -5.63 -4.99
C ASN A 25 4.43 -4.11 -5.14
N TYR A 26 5.67 -3.62 -5.24
CA TYR A 26 5.97 -2.21 -5.40
C TYR A 26 6.83 -2.05 -6.64
N ASN A 27 6.34 -1.27 -7.61
CA ASN A 27 7.02 -0.99 -8.86
C ASN A 27 7.40 0.49 -8.90
N VAL A 28 8.62 0.75 -9.38
CA VAL A 28 9.12 2.09 -9.64
C VAL A 28 9.64 2.11 -11.06
N ASN A 29 9.17 3.06 -11.86
CA ASN A 29 9.81 3.38 -13.14
C ASN A 29 10.49 4.74 -13.00
N THR A 30 11.72 4.80 -13.48
CA THR A 30 12.52 6.02 -13.54
C THR A 30 13.04 6.17 -14.95
N ASP A 31 12.69 7.27 -15.59
CA ASP A 31 13.20 7.66 -16.90
C ASP A 31 14.13 8.85 -16.70
N GLU A 32 15.35 8.71 -17.21
CA GLU A 32 16.30 9.80 -17.35
C GLU A 32 16.47 10.07 -18.83
N ASN A 33 16.25 11.32 -19.23
CA ASN A 33 16.49 11.77 -20.59
C ASN A 33 17.61 12.82 -20.59
N PHE A 34 18.59 12.61 -21.46
CA PHE A 34 19.68 13.54 -21.71
C PHE A 34 19.61 14.00 -23.16
N HIS A 35 19.63 15.31 -23.37
CA HIS A 35 19.67 15.92 -24.69
C HIS A 35 20.76 16.98 -24.75
N PHE A 36 21.49 17.01 -25.86
CA PHE A 36 22.44 18.07 -26.16
C PHE A 36 22.00 18.77 -27.45
N ASP A 37 21.68 20.05 -27.33
CA ASP A 37 21.29 20.88 -28.47
C ASP A 37 22.51 21.62 -29.02
N LEU A 38 22.89 21.30 -30.25
CA LEU A 38 23.99 21.93 -30.98
C LEU A 38 23.73 23.41 -31.30
N GLY A 39 22.46 23.83 -31.42
CA GLY A 39 22.09 25.21 -31.72
C GLY A 39 22.28 26.16 -30.53
N THR A 40 22.10 25.65 -29.32
CA THR A 40 22.28 26.41 -28.07
C THR A 40 23.55 26.02 -27.30
N ASN A 41 24.28 24.99 -27.76
CA ASN A 41 25.43 24.39 -27.08
C ASN A 41 25.15 24.08 -25.60
N THR A 42 23.90 23.68 -25.29
CA THR A 42 23.41 23.52 -23.93
C THR A 42 22.94 22.08 -23.70
N PRO A 43 23.45 21.37 -22.67
CA PRO A 43 22.90 20.10 -22.25
C PRO A 43 21.64 20.31 -21.38
N THR A 44 20.64 19.46 -21.56
CA THR A 44 19.47 19.37 -20.68
C THR A 44 19.29 17.95 -20.17
N THR A 45 18.92 17.85 -18.89
CA THR A 45 18.53 16.59 -18.25
C THR A 45 17.13 16.73 -17.70
N SER A 46 16.32 15.69 -17.87
CA SER A 46 15.02 15.59 -17.23
C SER A 46 14.83 14.20 -16.66
N ASN A 47 14.39 14.15 -15.40
CA ASN A 47 14.05 12.91 -14.73
C ASN A 47 12.54 12.87 -14.52
N THR A 48 11.90 11.82 -15.01
CA THR A 48 10.50 11.52 -14.70
C THR A 48 10.45 10.18 -13.99
N GLY A 49 9.57 10.05 -13.01
CA GLY A 49 9.39 8.80 -12.31
C GLY A 49 7.95 8.62 -11.90
N ASN A 50 7.51 7.38 -11.88
CA ASN A 50 6.27 6.99 -11.24
C ASN A 50 6.51 5.77 -10.36
N ASN A 51 5.65 5.63 -9.36
CA ASN A 51 5.65 4.45 -8.53
C ASN A 51 4.22 3.94 -8.37
N SER A 52 4.10 2.65 -8.08
CA SER A 52 2.81 2.03 -7.76
C SER A 52 3.00 0.89 -6.76
N LEU A 53 1.99 0.71 -5.93
CA LEU A 53 1.92 -0.32 -4.91
C LEU A 53 0.59 -1.07 -5.10
N ASN A 54 0.68 -2.39 -5.19
CA ASN A 54 -0.46 -3.30 -5.19
C ASN A 54 -0.30 -4.34 -4.09
N TYR A 55 -1.32 -4.50 -3.24
CA TYR A 55 -1.23 -5.37 -2.07
C TYR A 55 -2.57 -5.93 -1.63
N ARG A 56 -2.53 -7.05 -0.88
CA ARG A 56 -3.68 -7.65 -0.19
C ARG A 56 -3.41 -7.66 1.31
N MET A 57 -4.45 -7.37 2.08
CA MET A 57 -4.42 -7.40 3.54
C MET A 57 -5.34 -8.47 4.08
N TYR A 58 -4.85 -9.16 5.10
CA TYR A 58 -5.66 -10.00 5.96
C TYR A 58 -5.88 -9.33 7.30
N TYR A 59 -7.00 -9.66 7.95
CA TYR A 59 -7.25 -9.28 9.31
C TYR A 59 -7.84 -10.41 10.16
N TRP A 60 -7.59 -10.32 11.47
CA TRP A 60 -8.19 -11.14 12.51
C TRP A 60 -8.85 -10.24 13.55
N PRO A 61 -9.92 -10.71 14.23
CA PRO A 61 -10.55 -9.97 15.32
C PRO A 61 -9.60 -9.53 16.44
N ASN A 62 -8.57 -10.34 16.71
CA ASN A 62 -7.56 -10.10 17.75
C ASN A 62 -6.34 -11.01 17.56
N GLN A 63 -5.26 -10.74 18.32
CA GLN A 63 -4.02 -11.53 18.30
C GLN A 63 -4.24 -13.00 18.67
N ALA A 64 -5.10 -13.30 19.65
CA ALA A 64 -5.38 -14.68 20.06
C ALA A 64 -5.98 -15.52 18.91
N SER A 65 -6.79 -14.92 18.04
CA SER A 65 -7.33 -15.60 16.85
C SER A 65 -6.23 -15.99 15.87
N LEU A 66 -5.26 -15.10 15.66
CA LEU A 66 -4.09 -15.38 14.83
C LEU A 66 -3.22 -16.49 15.45
N ASP A 67 -2.91 -16.38 16.74
CA ASP A 67 -2.03 -17.32 17.45
C ASP A 67 -2.62 -18.74 17.54
N ASN A 68 -3.95 -18.84 17.63
CA ASN A 68 -4.66 -20.11 17.61
C ASN A 68 -4.76 -20.73 16.20
N GLY A 69 -4.25 -20.06 15.17
CA GLY A 69 -4.28 -20.55 13.78
C GLY A 69 -5.63 -20.44 13.11
N ASN A 70 -6.53 -19.57 13.59
CA ASN A 70 -7.80 -19.33 12.92
C ASN A 70 -7.55 -18.70 11.54
N LEU A 71 -8.41 -19.02 10.57
CA LEU A 71 -8.30 -18.43 9.24
C LEU A 71 -8.55 -16.90 9.29
N PRO A 72 -7.79 -16.11 8.54
CA PRO A 72 -8.04 -14.67 8.41
C PRO A 72 -9.30 -14.36 7.60
N TYR A 73 -9.76 -13.13 7.76
CA TYR A 73 -10.61 -12.46 6.79
C TYR A 73 -9.77 -11.66 5.79
N VAL A 74 -10.27 -11.49 4.57
CA VAL A 74 -9.69 -10.59 3.58
C VAL A 74 -10.23 -9.19 3.82
N LEU A 75 -9.34 -8.20 3.94
CA LEU A 75 -9.74 -6.80 4.00
C LEU A 75 -10.12 -6.33 2.60
N ALA A 76 -11.41 -6.12 2.38
CA ALA A 76 -11.94 -5.63 1.12
C ALA A 76 -11.41 -4.22 0.80
N ASN A 77 -11.11 -3.97 -0.46
CA ASN A 77 -11.02 -2.64 -1.03
C ASN A 77 -12.45 -2.13 -1.25
N SER A 78 -12.83 -1.11 -0.48
CA SER A 78 -14.14 -0.46 -0.54
C SER A 78 -14.06 0.95 -1.13
N ASN A 79 -12.93 1.32 -1.73
CA ASN A 79 -12.78 2.63 -2.37
C ASN A 79 -13.61 2.70 -3.65
N SER A 80 -14.08 3.92 -3.94
CA SER A 80 -15.36 4.25 -4.59
C SER A 80 -15.67 3.69 -5.98
N ASN A 81 -14.80 2.89 -6.62
CA ASN A 81 -15.05 2.27 -7.92
C ASN A 81 -14.49 0.85 -8.07
N GLU A 82 -13.83 0.29 -7.05
CA GLU A 82 -13.13 -1.00 -7.14
C GLU A 82 -13.48 -1.87 -5.93
N LEU A 83 -14.57 -2.63 -6.04
CA LEU A 83 -14.85 -3.70 -5.08
C LEU A 83 -13.90 -4.87 -5.37
N GLY A 84 -13.05 -5.22 -4.41
CA GLY A 84 -12.12 -6.32 -4.59
C GLY A 84 -11.24 -6.62 -3.38
N GLU A 85 -10.32 -7.55 -3.56
CA GLU A 85 -9.39 -8.01 -2.52
C GLU A 85 -8.01 -7.34 -2.62
N ILE A 86 -7.79 -6.56 -3.69
CA ILE A 86 -6.51 -5.92 -3.98
C ILE A 86 -6.66 -4.42 -3.79
N HIS A 87 -5.73 -3.85 -3.04
CA HIS A 87 -5.56 -2.42 -2.85
C HIS A 87 -4.48 -1.94 -3.81
N TYR A 88 -4.76 -0.83 -4.51
CA TYR A 88 -3.85 -0.23 -5.47
C TYR A 88 -3.69 1.26 -5.18
N VAL A 89 -2.45 1.76 -5.29
CA VAL A 89 -2.13 3.18 -5.20
C VAL A 89 -0.93 3.49 -6.10
N ASN A 90 -0.95 4.66 -6.73
CA ASN A 90 0.16 5.19 -7.50
C ASN A 90 0.66 6.51 -6.92
N ASN A 91 1.85 6.94 -7.35
CA ASN A 91 2.43 8.24 -6.99
C ASN A 91 2.50 8.46 -5.48
N LEU A 92 2.90 7.42 -4.74
CA LEU A 92 3.23 7.50 -3.32
C LEU A 92 4.31 8.57 -3.11
N ASP A 93 4.14 9.36 -2.06
CA ASP A 93 5.08 10.42 -1.70
C ASP A 93 6.43 9.88 -1.16
N ALA A 94 7.40 10.77 -1.02
CA ALA A 94 8.77 10.44 -0.61
C ALA A 94 8.87 9.77 0.78
N THR A 95 7.83 9.86 1.61
CA THR A 95 7.82 9.21 2.93
C THR A 95 7.70 7.68 2.83
N TYR A 96 7.50 7.14 1.63
CA TYR A 96 7.48 5.70 1.36
C TYR A 96 8.82 5.16 0.84
N ASP A 97 9.73 6.00 0.32
CA ASP A 97 10.87 5.57 -0.51
C ASP A 97 11.74 4.51 0.15
N ALA A 98 12.15 4.74 1.40
CA ALA A 98 13.03 3.85 2.16
C ALA A 98 12.35 2.61 2.76
N LEU A 99 11.03 2.47 2.61
CA LEU A 99 10.27 1.36 3.20
C LEU A 99 10.31 0.11 2.32
N THR A 100 10.22 -1.08 2.92
CA THR A 100 9.96 -2.31 2.17
C THR A 100 8.54 -2.28 1.58
N ALA A 101 8.24 -3.09 0.55
CA ALA A 101 6.88 -3.16 -0.03
C ALA A 101 5.82 -3.51 1.03
N GLU A 102 6.16 -4.39 1.98
CA GLU A 102 5.32 -4.71 3.14
C GLU A 102 5.07 -3.46 4.01
N ALA A 103 6.12 -2.75 4.41
CA ALA A 103 5.98 -1.56 5.24
C ALA A 103 5.24 -0.41 4.50
N LYS A 104 5.41 -0.30 3.18
CA LYS A 104 4.63 0.61 2.34
C LYS A 104 3.13 0.25 2.38
N ALA A 105 2.79 -1.03 2.23
CA ALA A 105 1.42 -1.51 2.31
C ALA A 105 0.78 -1.27 3.69
N GLU A 106 1.51 -1.53 4.78
CA GLU A 106 1.03 -1.29 6.14
C GLU A 106 0.78 0.18 6.42
N LYS A 107 1.70 1.04 5.97
CA LYS A 107 1.57 2.49 6.11
C LYS A 107 0.36 3.01 5.33
N HIS A 108 0.21 2.63 4.06
CA HIS A 108 -0.90 3.06 3.23
C HIS A 108 -2.25 2.54 3.78
N CYS A 109 -2.31 1.28 4.19
CA CYS A 109 -3.52 0.69 4.77
C CYS A 109 -3.99 1.46 6.02
N GLN A 110 -3.07 1.78 6.93
CA GLN A 110 -3.41 2.52 8.16
C GLN A 110 -3.87 3.96 7.89
N ALA A 111 -3.25 4.62 6.92
CA ALA A 111 -3.44 6.04 6.65
C ALA A 111 -4.59 6.34 5.69
N ILE A 112 -4.98 5.40 4.84
CA ILE A 112 -5.94 5.63 3.75
C ILE A 112 -7.09 4.62 3.75
N VAL A 113 -6.82 3.33 3.94
CA VAL A 113 -7.85 2.28 3.81
C VAL A 113 -8.70 2.15 5.08
N LEU A 114 -8.07 2.28 6.25
CA LEU A 114 -8.71 2.06 7.56
C LEU A 114 -9.10 3.37 8.26
N VAL A 115 -9.27 4.48 7.53
CA VAL A 115 -9.68 5.78 8.09
C VAL A 115 -11.19 5.93 8.05
#